data_AF-A0A2N2A8I0-F1
#
_entry.id   AF-A0A2N2A8I0-F1
#
_cell.length_a   1.000
_cell.length_b   1.000
_cell.length_c   1.000
_cell.angle_alpha   90.00
_cell.angle_beta   90.00
_cell.angle_gamma   90.00
#
_symmetry.space_group_name_H-M   'P 1'
#
loop_
_entity.id
_entity.type
_entity.pdbx_description
1 polymer ?
#
loop_
_entity_poly.entity_id
_entity_poly.type
_entity_poly.pdbx_seq_one_letter_code
_entity_poly.pdbx_strand_id
1 'polypeptide(L)' 'MLTDQELMNNAFKEMLFQEETMAKKYAQLGQQITDPRLQQMFQGMEQAARNHYSTLTSKMQQFAIV' A
#
# COMPACT_ATOMS: atom_id res chain seq x y z
N MET A 1 -20.63 -19.53 4.24
CA MET A 1 -20.22 -18.41 5.09
C MET A 1 -18.71 -18.45 5.14
N LEU A 2 -18.04 -17.31 4.92
CA LEU A 2 -16.59 -17.22 5.12
C LEU A 2 -16.30 -17.35 6.62
N THR A 3 -15.21 -18.04 6.95
CA THR A 3 -14.67 -18.04 8.31
C THR A 3 -14.11 -16.66 8.66
N ASP A 4 -13.98 -16.35 9.95
CA ASP A 4 -13.39 -15.09 10.41
C ASP A 4 -11.97 -14.89 9.84
N GLN A 5 -11.22 -15.99 9.66
CA GLN A 5 -9.88 -15.97 9.07
C GLN A 5 -9.91 -15.61 7.58
N GLU A 6 -10.87 -16.12 6.80
CA GLU A 6 -11.02 -15.77 5.39
C GLU A 6 -11.50 -14.32 5.20
N LEU A 7 -12.39 -13.85 6.07
CA LEU A 7 -12.82 -12.45 6.11
C LEU A 7 -11.64 -11.52 6.39
N MET A 8 -10.81 -11.87 7.38
CA MET A 8 -9.61 -11.13 7.72
C MET A 8 -8.60 -11.16 6.56
N ASN A 9 -8.40 -12.31 5.92
CA ASN A 9 -7.51 -12.44 4.76
C ASN A 9 -7.96 -11.54 3.59
N ASN A 10 -9.24 -11.55 3.26
CA ASN A 10 -9.78 -10.72 2.19
C ASN A 10 -9.60 -9.23 2.49
N ALA A 11 -9.89 -8.80 3.73
CA ALA A 11 -9.68 -7.42 4.14
C ALA A 11 -8.20 -6.98 4.03
N PHE A 12 -7.28 -7.85 4.45
CA PHE A 12 -5.85 -7.56 4.33
C PHE A 12 -5.39 -7.52 2.87
N LYS A 13 -5.89 -8.40 2.00
CA LYS A 13 -5.61 -8.38 0.56
C LYS A 13 -6.12 -7.11 -0.11
N GLU A 14 -7.32 -6.65 0.25
CA GLU A 14 -7.85 -5.37 -0.22
C GLU A 14 -6.97 -4.19 0.23
N MET A 15 -6.54 -4.17 1.49
CA MET A 15 -5.64 -3.13 1.99
C MET A 15 -4.29 -3.14 1.25
N LEU A 16 -3.68 -4.31 1.04
CA LEU A 16 -2.43 -4.41 0.26
C LEU A 16 -2.61 -3.91 -1.18
N PHE A 17 -3.72 -4.27 -1.83
CA PHE A 17 -4.03 -3.80 -3.18
C PHE A 17 -4.19 -2.28 -3.24
N GLN A 18 -4.84 -1.69 -2.24
CA GLN A 18 -5.00 -0.23 -2.15
C GLN A 18 -3.64 0.47 -1.96
N GLU A 19 -2.80 0.00 -1.05
CA GLU A 19 -1.47 0.56 -0.80
C GLU A 19 -0.58 0.48 -2.06
N GLU A 20 -0.60 -0.65 -2.77
CA GLU A 20 0.14 -0.81 -4.03
C GLU A 20 -0.39 0.14 -5.11
N THR A 21 -1.72 0.28 -5.21
CA THR A 21 -2.36 1.20 -6.15
C THR A 21 -2.02 2.66 -5.82
N MET A 22 -2.00 3.03 -4.55
CA MET A 22 -1.63 4.37 -4.10
C MET A 22 -0.16 4.67 -4.41
N ALA A 23 0.76 3.76 -4.11
CA ALA A 23 2.18 3.90 -4.45
C ALA A 23 2.38 4.12 -5.96
N LYS A 24 1.69 3.33 -6.81
CA LYS A 24 1.72 3.50 -8.28
C LYS A 24 1.18 4.86 -8.72
N LYS A 25 0.07 5.31 -8.13
CA LYS A 25 -0.52 6.64 -8.42
C LYS A 25 0.43 7.77 -8.04
N TYR A 26 1.06 7.72 -6.87
CA TYR A 26 2.03 8.73 -6.44
C TYR A 26 3.25 8.77 -7.36
N ALA A 27 3.76 7.61 -7.78
CA ALA A 27 4.85 7.53 -8.76
C ALA A 27 4.46 8.15 -10.11
N GLN A 28 3.25 7.87 -10.62
CA GLN A 28 2.74 8.45 -11.86
C GLN A 28 2.56 9.98 -11.76
N LEU A 29 1.98 10.46 -10.66
CA LEU A 29 1.80 11.89 -10.41
C LEU A 29 3.14 12.61 -10.29
N GLY A 30 4.11 12.01 -9.59
CA GLY A 30 5.48 12.55 -9.50
C GLY A 30 6.15 12.67 -10.86
N GLN A 31 5.90 11.77 -11.81
CA GLN A 31 6.45 11.85 -13.16
C GLN A 31 5.78 12.92 -14.03
N GLN A 32 4.49 13.18 -13.81
CA GLN A 32 3.72 14.16 -14.61
C GLN A 32 3.87 15.60 -14.13
N ILE A 33 4.31 15.80 -12.88
CA ILE A 33 4.42 17.12 -12.27
C ILE A 33 5.81 17.70 -12.50
N THR A 34 5.87 18.96 -12.94
CA THR A 34 7.12 19.69 -13.21
C THR A 34 7.65 20.43 -11.96
N ASP A 35 6.81 20.63 -10.94
CA ASP A 35 7.20 21.30 -9.71
C ASP A 35 8.07 20.37 -8.83
N PRO A 36 9.33 20.74 -8.53
CA PRO A 36 10.26 19.90 -7.77
C PRO A 36 9.81 19.62 -6.33
N ARG A 37 9.09 20.54 -5.68
CA ARG A 37 8.60 20.36 -4.31
C ARG A 37 7.47 19.34 -4.28
N LEU A 38 6.57 19.42 -5.26
CA LEU A 38 5.52 18.43 -5.42
C LEU A 38 6.09 17.05 -5.78
N GLN A 39 7.09 16.97 -6.67
CA GLN A 39 7.79 15.71 -6.96
C GLN A 39 8.37 15.06 -5.70
N GLN A 40 9.07 15.83 -4.86
CA GLN A 40 9.61 15.33 -3.58
C GLN A 40 8.50 14.88 -2.63
N MET A 41 7.39 15.60 -2.56
CA MET A 41 6.23 15.20 -1.76
C MET A 41 5.66 13.86 -2.24
N PHE A 42 5.46 13.68 -3.56
CA PHE A 42 4.95 12.43 -4.12
C PHE A 42 5.92 11.25 -3.92
N GLN A 43 7.23 11.48 -4.01
CA GLN A 43 8.23 10.45 -3.65
C GLN A 43 8.14 10.06 -2.16
N GLY A 44 7.96 11.03 -1.26
CA GLY A 44 7.74 10.75 0.16
C GLY A 44 6.46 9.95 0.40
N MET A 45 5.37 10.28 -0.29
CA MET A 45 4.10 9.55 -0.22
C MET A 45 4.20 8.13 -0.81
N GLU A 46 4.91 7.95 -1.92
CA GLU A 46 5.20 6.63 -2.49
C GLU A 46 5.97 5.77 -1.48
N GLN A 47 7.01 6.34 -0.86
CA GLN A 47 7.82 5.62 0.12
C GLN A 47 7.02 5.27 1.37
N ALA A 48 6.15 6.17 1.84
CA ALA A 48 5.24 5.89 2.96
C ALA A 48 4.27 4.73 2.64
N ALA A 49 3.64 4.74 1.46
CA ALA A 49 2.75 3.66 1.02
C ALA A 49 3.49 2.31 0.92
N ARG A 50 4.73 2.30 0.42
CA ARG A 50 5.56 1.08 0.40
C ARG A 50 5.93 0.58 1.79
N ASN A 51 6.20 1.48 2.73
CA ASN A 51 6.47 1.12 4.12
C ASN A 51 5.21 0.54 4.79
N HIS A 52 4.04 1.11 4.53
CA HIS A 52 2.76 0.58 4.99
C HIS A 52 2.48 -0.81 4.41
N TYR A 53 2.70 -1.00 3.11
CA TYR A 53 2.61 -2.31 2.47
C TYR A 53 3.50 -3.34 3.18
N SER A 54 4.78 -3.04 3.39
CA SER A 54 5.69 -3.94 4.09
C SER A 54 5.23 -4.25 5.52
N THR A 55 4.71 -3.26 6.24
CA THR A 55 4.18 -3.44 7.60
C THR A 55 2.93 -4.32 7.61
N LEU A 56 2.02 -4.12 6.66
CA LEU A 56 0.81 -4.93 6.48
C LEU A 56 1.17 -6.37 6.14
N THR A 57 2.11 -6.59 5.21
CA THR A 57 2.59 -7.94 4.87
C THR A 57 3.20 -8.64 6.08
N SER A 58 4.02 -7.96 6.88
CA SER A 58 4.57 -8.53 8.12
C SER A 58 3.47 -8.87 9.14
N LYS A 59 2.44 -8.03 9.29
CA LYS A 59 1.29 -8.32 10.15
C LYS A 59 0.50 -9.53 9.63
N MET A 60 0.24 -9.62 8.33
CA MET A 60 -0.43 -10.78 7.73
C MET A 60 0.31 -12.09 8.03
N GLN A 61 1.64 -12.08 7.90
CA GLN A 61 2.48 -13.24 8.25
C GLN A 61 2.33 -13.63 9.72
N GLN A 62 2.29 -12.65 10.64
CA GLN A 62 2.07 -12.91 12.07
C GLN A 62 0.70 -13.56 12.36
N PHE A 63 -0.32 -13.19 11.61
CA PHE A 63 -1.66 -13.77 11.73
C PHE A 63 -1.84 -15.08 10.95
N ALA A 64 -0.77 -15.63 10.34
CA ALA A 64 -0.81 -16.79 9.44
C ALA A 64 -1.82 -16.61 8.30
N ILE A 65 -1.93 -15.37 7.80
CA ILE A 65 -2.78 -14.98 6.68
C ILE A 65 -1.92 -14.99 5.41
N VAL A 66 -2.41 -15.66 4.37
CA VAL A 66 -1.72 -15.88 3.09
C VAL A 66 -2.48 -15.24 1.94
#